data_AF-A0A1Y4IDM6-F1
#
_entry.id   AF-A0A1Y4IDM6-F1
#
_cell.length_a   1.000
_cell.length_b   1.000
_cell.length_c   1.000
_cell.angle_alpha   90.00
_cell.angle_beta   90.00
_cell.angle_gamma   90.00
#
_symmetry.space_group_name_H-M   'P 1'
#
loop_
_entity.id
_entity.type
_entity.pdbx_description
1 polymer ?
#
loop_
_entity_poly.entity_id
_entity_poly.type
_entity_poly.pdbx_seq_one_letter_code
_entity_poly.pdbx_strand_id
1 'polypeptide(L)'
;MFGRSEKKKNAELIAPIWLRDMQKARDIVNRTTDPDAFFTEYDSLKELAEKLTVASKYVKMKGTKPAEVLRMARDQEEAATRNFILRCFQKAMLNAEKVKTEKGKRGQFEKFQTSLEPYFFRMSDENARLVQDLHDEALKKIGG
;
A
#
# COMPACT_ATOMS: atom_id res chain seq x y z
N MET A 1 20.20 -35.11 13.82
CA MET A 1 20.56 -33.68 13.95
C MET A 1 20.76 -32.95 12.60
N PHE A 2 20.29 -33.49 11.46
CA PHE A 2 20.63 -32.93 10.12
C PHE A 2 19.73 -31.77 9.63
N GLY A 3 18.42 -31.78 9.94
CA GLY A 3 17.50 -30.78 9.39
C GLY A 3 17.64 -29.34 9.91
N ARG A 4 18.29 -29.11 11.06
CA ARG A 4 18.53 -27.74 11.58
C ARG A 4 19.65 -27.03 10.81
N SER A 5 20.64 -27.79 10.33
CA SER A 5 21.76 -27.26 9.54
C SER A 5 21.30 -26.84 8.14
N GLU A 6 20.49 -27.65 7.48
CA GLU A 6 19.92 -27.33 6.16
C GLU A 6 18.95 -26.14 6.21
N LYS A 7 18.04 -26.11 7.20
CA LYS A 7 17.13 -24.97 7.40
C LYS A 7 17.89 -23.67 7.63
N LYS A 8 19.00 -23.71 8.37
CA LYS A 8 19.87 -22.55 8.59
C LYS A 8 20.53 -22.08 7.29
N LYS A 9 21.16 -22.98 6.53
CA LYS A 9 21.78 -22.65 5.23
C LYS A 9 20.77 -22.05 4.25
N ASN A 10 19.58 -22.66 4.14
CA ASN A 10 18.51 -22.15 3.29
C ASN A 10 18.05 -20.76 3.72
N ALA A 11 17.89 -20.52 5.03
CA ALA A 11 17.53 -19.22 5.56
C ALA A 11 18.61 -18.15 5.27
N GLU A 12 19.90 -18.50 5.40
CA GLU A 12 21.03 -17.60 5.11
C GLU A 12 21.05 -17.17 3.63
N LEU A 13 20.65 -18.04 2.71
CA LEU A 13 20.56 -17.74 1.28
C LEU A 13 19.33 -16.91 0.91
N ILE A 14 18.16 -17.24 1.46
CA ILE A 14 16.89 -16.64 1.02
C ILE A 14 16.52 -15.34 1.75
N ALA A 15 16.93 -15.18 3.01
CA ALA A 15 16.58 -14.01 3.81
C ALA A 15 17.05 -12.67 3.20
N PRO A 16 18.25 -12.55 2.60
CA PRO A 16 18.65 -11.32 1.91
C PRO A 16 17.76 -10.98 0.71
N ILE A 17 17.27 -12.00 -0.02
CA ILE A 17 16.37 -11.82 -1.16
C ILE A 17 15.04 -11.27 -0.67
N TRP A 18 14.43 -11.92 0.32
CA TRP A 18 13.17 -11.46 0.91
C TRP A 18 13.28 -10.08 1.53
N LEU A 19 14.41 -9.73 2.15
CA LEU A 19 14.63 -8.39 2.69
C LEU A 19 14.63 -7.32 1.59
N ARG A 20 15.32 -7.59 0.48
CA ARG A 20 15.35 -6.68 -0.68
C ARG A 20 13.95 -6.53 -1.29
N ASP A 21 13.21 -7.62 -1.42
CA ASP A 21 11.87 -7.58 -2.01
C ASP A 21 10.88 -6.87 -1.08
N MET A 22 11.01 -7.04 0.24
CA MET A 22 10.22 -6.30 1.24
C MET A 22 10.48 -4.80 1.18
N GLN A 23 11.73 -4.39 0.96
CA GLN A 23 12.11 -2.99 0.77
C GLN A 23 11.47 -2.41 -0.50
N LYS A 24 11.49 -3.16 -1.62
CA LYS A 24 10.83 -2.73 -2.86
C LYS A 24 9.32 -2.59 -2.68
N ALA A 25 8.66 -3.55 -2.04
CA ALA A 25 7.24 -3.51 -1.75
C ALA A 25 6.88 -2.25 -0.94
N ARG A 26 7.64 -1.99 0.14
CA ARG A 26 7.50 -0.77 0.94
C ARG A 26 7.65 0.51 0.11
N ASP A 27 8.65 0.56 -0.77
CA ASP A 27 8.91 1.74 -1.59
C ASP A 27 7.75 1.98 -2.59
N ILE A 28 7.14 0.92 -3.12
CA ILE A 28 5.95 1.03 -3.98
C ILE A 28 4.75 1.53 -3.18
N VAL A 29 4.45 0.90 -2.04
CA VAL A 29 3.35 1.30 -1.12
C VAL A 29 3.40 2.79 -0.78
N ASN A 30 4.60 3.33 -0.56
CA ASN A 30 4.78 4.72 -0.15
C ASN A 30 4.63 5.75 -1.28
N ARG A 31 4.75 5.35 -2.55
CA ARG A 31 4.80 6.30 -3.69
C ARG A 31 3.71 6.10 -4.74
N THR A 32 3.14 4.90 -4.84
CA THR A 32 2.21 4.57 -5.93
C THR A 32 0.90 5.34 -5.83
N THR A 33 0.29 5.59 -6.98
CA THR A 33 -1.09 6.08 -7.16
C THR A 33 -1.94 5.08 -7.94
N ASP A 34 -1.42 3.86 -8.11
CA ASP A 34 -2.11 2.74 -8.73
C ASP A 34 -2.66 1.82 -7.62
N PRO A 35 -3.99 1.64 -7.52
CA PRO A 35 -4.63 0.81 -6.50
C PRO A 35 -4.14 -0.64 -6.49
N ASP A 36 -4.00 -1.26 -7.67
CA ASP A 36 -3.57 -2.64 -7.77
C ASP A 36 -2.17 -2.85 -7.19
N ALA A 37 -1.23 -2.00 -7.60
CA ALA A 37 0.13 -1.99 -7.08
C ALA A 37 0.15 -1.69 -5.58
N PHE A 38 -0.71 -0.79 -5.07
CA PHE A 38 -0.75 -0.50 -3.64
C PHE A 38 -1.16 -1.73 -2.83
N PHE A 39 -2.33 -2.31 -3.11
CA PHE A 39 -2.87 -3.42 -2.31
C PHE A 39 -2.04 -4.70 -2.45
N THR A 40 -1.55 -5.01 -3.65
CA THR A 40 -0.67 -6.16 -3.90
C THR A 40 0.65 -6.04 -3.14
N GLU A 41 1.28 -4.86 -3.16
CA GLU A 41 2.55 -4.66 -2.48
C GLU A 41 2.39 -4.51 -0.98
N TYR A 42 1.22 -4.05 -0.50
CA TYR A 42 0.91 -4.04 0.93
C TYR A 42 0.78 -5.46 1.50
N ASP A 43 0.13 -6.36 0.77
CA ASP A 43 0.07 -7.78 1.12
C ASP A 43 1.46 -8.43 1.07
N SER A 44 2.21 -8.16 -0.01
CA SER A 44 3.59 -8.64 -0.16
C SER A 44 4.49 -8.18 0.98
N LEU A 45 4.35 -6.94 1.44
CA LEU A 45 5.06 -6.41 2.60
C LEU A 45 4.78 -7.23 3.87
N LYS A 46 3.50 -7.50 4.15
CA LYS A 46 3.08 -8.30 5.31
C LYS A 46 3.59 -9.74 5.21
N GLU A 47 3.44 -10.38 4.04
CA GLU A 47 3.88 -11.76 3.81
C GLU A 47 5.41 -11.91 3.95
N LEU A 48 6.18 -10.99 3.37
CA LEU A 48 7.64 -11.02 3.47
C LEU A 48 8.12 -10.76 4.90
N ALA A 49 7.48 -9.84 5.63
CA ALA A 49 7.78 -9.61 7.04
C ALA A 49 7.52 -10.86 7.90
N GLU A 50 6.47 -11.62 7.61
CA GLU A 50 6.18 -12.90 8.26
C GLU A 50 7.24 -13.97 7.93
N LYS A 51 7.58 -14.15 6.64
CA LYS A 51 8.64 -15.08 6.20
C LYS A 51 9.99 -14.76 6.85
N LEU A 52 10.35 -13.47 6.90
CA LEU A 52 11.57 -13.00 7.55
C LEU A 52 11.54 -13.20 9.07
N THR A 53 10.37 -13.09 9.71
CA THR A 53 10.21 -13.40 11.14
C THR A 53 10.56 -14.86 11.41
N VAL A 54 10.13 -15.80 10.56
CA VAL A 54 10.51 -17.21 10.67
C VAL A 54 12.00 -17.41 10.41
N ALA A 55 12.56 -16.77 9.38
CA ALA A 55 13.98 -16.86 9.05
C ALA A 55 14.89 -16.29 10.14
N SER A 56 14.42 -15.29 10.89
CA SER A 56 15.18 -14.65 11.98
C SER A 56 15.56 -15.61 13.12
N LYS A 57 14.88 -16.77 13.22
CA LYS A 57 15.26 -17.85 14.14
C LYS A 57 16.60 -18.51 13.78
N TYR A 58 17.03 -18.35 12.53
CA TYR A 58 18.23 -18.98 11.99
C TYR A 58 19.30 -17.96 11.55
N VAL A 59 18.90 -16.74 11.19
CA VAL A 59 19.76 -15.69 10.65
C VAL A 59 19.63 -14.41 11.46
N LYS A 60 20.76 -13.83 11.86
CA LYS A 60 20.77 -12.54 12.56
C LYS A 60 20.52 -11.42 11.55
N MET A 61 19.43 -10.67 11.72
CA MET A 61 19.10 -9.52 10.89
C MET A 61 19.56 -8.23 11.58
N LYS A 62 19.96 -7.22 10.79
CA LYS A 62 20.31 -5.88 11.26
C LYS A 62 19.11 -4.94 11.09
N GLY A 63 18.95 -3.97 11.99
CA GLY A 63 17.86 -3.00 11.96
C GLY A 63 16.60 -3.47 12.71
N THR A 64 15.45 -2.89 12.36
CA THR A 64 14.14 -3.24 12.93
C THR A 64 13.83 -4.72 12.73
N LYS A 65 13.31 -5.38 13.76
CA LYS A 65 13.02 -6.81 13.67
C LYS A 65 11.85 -7.05 12.70
N PRO A 66 11.87 -8.10 11.88
CA PRO A 66 10.76 -8.41 10.98
C PRO A 66 9.41 -8.54 11.69
N ALA A 67 9.40 -9.08 12.92
CA ALA A 67 8.18 -9.17 13.72
C ALA A 67 7.62 -7.79 14.12
N GLU A 68 8.50 -6.82 14.40
CA GLU A 68 8.11 -5.44 14.67
C GLU A 68 7.59 -4.77 13.38
N VAL A 69 8.23 -5.02 12.24
CA VAL A 69 7.75 -4.54 10.93
C VAL A 69 6.36 -5.09 10.61
N LEU A 70 6.12 -6.39 10.83
CA LEU A 70 4.82 -7.01 10.60
C LEU A 70 3.75 -6.42 11.53
N ARG A 71 4.08 -6.20 12.81
CA ARG A 71 3.18 -5.55 13.76
C ARG A 71 2.84 -4.13 13.30
N MET A 72 3.86 -3.32 12.97
CA MET A 72 3.66 -1.96 12.48
C MET A 72 2.81 -1.93 11.20
N ALA A 73 3.04 -2.85 10.26
CA ALA A 73 2.24 -2.93 9.03
C ALA A 73 0.76 -3.21 9.35
N ARG A 74 0.47 -4.10 10.29
CA ARG A 74 -0.92 -4.37 10.71
C ARG A 74 -1.54 -3.16 11.42
N ASP A 75 -0.82 -2.57 12.38
CA ASP A 75 -1.31 -1.45 13.19
C ASP A 75 -1.50 -0.17 12.35
N GLN A 76 -0.75 -0.01 11.26
CA GLN A 76 -0.77 1.17 10.39
C GLN A 76 -1.51 0.95 9.08
N GLU A 77 -2.16 -0.19 8.86
CA GLU A 77 -2.85 -0.53 7.60
C GLU A 77 -3.91 0.52 7.22
N GLU A 78 -4.73 0.91 8.19
CA GLU A 78 -5.74 1.95 8.00
C GLU A 78 -5.14 3.32 7.64
N ALA A 79 -4.06 3.71 8.33
CA ALA A 79 -3.39 4.98 8.08
C ALA A 79 -2.64 4.97 6.73
N ALA A 80 -2.05 3.84 6.35
CA ALA A 80 -1.38 3.67 5.07
C ALA A 80 -2.39 3.75 3.91
N THR A 81 -3.54 3.06 4.03
CA THR A 81 -4.63 3.11 3.07
C THR A 81 -5.20 4.53 2.95
N ARG A 82 -5.41 5.22 4.07
CA ARG A 82 -5.82 6.64 4.06
C ARG A 82 -4.82 7.52 3.30
N ASN A 83 -3.53 7.40 3.60
CA ASN A 83 -2.48 8.17 2.93
C ASN A 83 -2.42 7.88 1.42
N PHE A 84 -2.64 6.63 1.03
CA PHE A 84 -2.76 6.24 -0.37
C PHE A 84 -3.96 6.89 -1.06
N ILE A 85 -5.15 6.85 -0.45
CA ILE A 85 -6.35 7.52 -0.98
C ILE A 85 -6.09 9.01 -1.20
N LEU A 86 -5.52 9.70 -0.21
CA LEU A 86 -5.20 11.13 -0.32
C LEU A 86 -4.22 11.43 -1.46
N ARG A 87 -3.24 10.55 -1.69
CA ARG A 87 -2.28 10.69 -2.80
C ARG A 87 -2.95 10.48 -4.16
N CYS A 88 -3.87 9.50 -4.28
CA CYS A 88 -4.69 9.31 -5.48
C CYS A 88 -5.57 10.53 -5.75
N PHE A 89 -6.19 11.09 -4.72
CA PHE A 89 -7.00 12.29 -4.84
C PHE A 89 -6.18 13.51 -5.26
N GLN A 90 -4.99 13.71 -4.67
CA GLN A 90 -4.07 14.78 -5.07
C GLN A 90 -3.69 14.69 -6.55
N LYS A 91 -3.43 13.47 -7.06
CA LYS A 91 -3.18 13.25 -8.50
C LYS A 91 -4.39 13.66 -9.35
N ALA A 92 -5.61 13.33 -8.91
CA ALA A 92 -6.83 13.73 -9.60
C ALA A 92 -7.01 15.25 -9.61
N MET A 93 -6.75 15.93 -8.49
CA MET A 93 -6.76 17.40 -8.42
C MET A 93 -5.79 18.03 -9.41
N LEU A 94 -4.52 17.60 -9.40
CA LEU A 94 -3.49 18.11 -10.31
C LEU A 94 -3.84 17.85 -11.78
N ASN A 95 -4.53 16.76 -12.08
CA ASN A 95 -5.00 16.49 -13.43
C ASN A 95 -6.21 17.36 -13.79
N ALA A 96 -7.13 17.60 -12.86
CA ALA A 96 -8.29 18.45 -13.08
C ALA A 96 -7.88 19.91 -13.34
N GLU A 97 -6.88 20.43 -12.63
CA GLU A 97 -6.32 21.77 -12.87
C GLU A 97 -5.82 21.97 -14.30
N LYS A 98 -5.31 20.91 -14.94
CA LYS A 98 -4.82 20.94 -16.33
C LYS A 98 -5.94 20.91 -17.37
N VAL A 99 -7.17 20.60 -16.98
CA VAL A 99 -8.31 20.42 -17.89
C VAL A 99 -9.17 21.68 -17.93
N LYS A 100 -9.48 22.17 -19.14
CA LYS A 100 -10.18 23.45 -19.34
C LYS A 100 -11.69 23.37 -19.09
N THR A 101 -12.32 22.23 -19.39
CA THR A 101 -13.78 22.10 -19.34
C THR A 101 -14.23 21.52 -18.02
N GLU A 102 -15.38 21.98 -17.51
CA GLU A 102 -16.01 21.42 -16.31
C GLU A 102 -16.24 19.91 -16.44
N LYS A 103 -16.79 19.46 -17.57
CA LYS A 103 -16.96 18.04 -17.87
C LYS A 103 -15.65 17.25 -17.74
N GLY A 104 -14.56 17.80 -18.28
CA GLY A 104 -13.26 17.14 -18.22
C GLY A 104 -12.66 17.13 -16.82
N LYS A 105 -12.91 18.17 -16.01
CA LYS A 105 -12.53 18.22 -14.58
C LYS A 105 -13.29 17.16 -13.78
N ARG A 106 -14.62 17.08 -13.95
CA ARG A 106 -15.47 16.05 -13.32
C ARG A 106 -14.96 14.65 -13.64
N GLY A 107 -14.63 14.40 -14.91
CA GLY A 107 -14.06 13.12 -15.34
C GLY A 107 -12.73 12.72 -14.68
N GLN A 108 -11.96 13.65 -14.09
CA GLN A 108 -10.77 13.27 -13.31
C GLN A 108 -11.15 12.73 -11.93
N PHE A 109 -12.19 13.29 -11.31
CA PHE A 109 -12.68 12.85 -10.01
C PHE A 109 -13.49 11.55 -10.13
N GLU A 110 -14.27 11.37 -11.20
CA GLU A 110 -14.92 10.09 -11.51
C GLU A 110 -13.88 8.98 -11.67
N LYS A 111 -12.77 9.23 -12.39
CA LYS A 111 -11.65 8.27 -12.52
C LYS A 111 -11.00 7.94 -11.18
N PHE A 112 -10.87 8.91 -10.28
CA PHE A 112 -10.35 8.67 -8.94
C PHE A 112 -11.23 7.69 -8.17
N GLN A 113 -12.54 7.94 -8.09
CA GLN A 113 -13.49 7.08 -7.39
C GLN A 113 -13.56 5.67 -8.01
N THR A 114 -13.82 5.59 -9.31
CA THR A 114 -13.95 4.32 -10.05
C THR A 114 -12.69 3.46 -10.02
N SER A 115 -11.50 4.06 -9.90
CA SER A 115 -10.26 3.28 -9.73
C SER A 115 -10.15 2.58 -8.37
N LEU A 116 -10.80 3.13 -7.34
CA LEU A 116 -10.74 2.65 -5.95
C LEU A 116 -11.93 1.76 -5.57
N GLU A 117 -13.08 1.92 -6.23
CA GLU A 117 -14.29 1.11 -6.00
C GLU A 117 -14.05 -0.41 -5.97
N PRO A 118 -13.26 -1.01 -6.88
CA PRO A 118 -12.98 -2.45 -6.84
C PRO A 118 -12.31 -2.89 -5.55
N TYR A 119 -11.67 -1.99 -4.81
CA TYR A 119 -10.92 -2.27 -3.59
C TYR A 119 -11.64 -1.85 -2.31
N PHE A 120 -12.89 -1.40 -2.37
CA PHE A 120 -13.63 -1.02 -1.15
C PHE A 120 -13.76 -2.18 -0.16
N PHE A 121 -13.86 -3.42 -0.64
CA PHE A 121 -13.87 -4.61 0.22
C PHE A 121 -12.56 -4.83 1.00
N ARG A 122 -11.47 -4.14 0.61
CA ARG A 122 -10.15 -4.17 1.26
C ARG A 122 -9.94 -3.01 2.23
N MET A 123 -10.86 -2.06 2.28
CA MET A 123 -10.78 -0.85 3.09
C MET A 123 -11.70 -0.97 4.31
N SER A 124 -11.41 -0.20 5.36
CA SER A 124 -12.42 0.11 6.37
C SER A 124 -13.56 0.95 5.80
N ASP A 125 -14.69 0.95 6.51
CA ASP A 125 -15.83 1.82 6.19
C ASP A 125 -15.42 3.30 6.18
N GLU A 126 -14.53 3.72 7.08
CA GLU A 126 -14.01 5.08 7.13
C GLU A 126 -13.19 5.44 5.88
N ASN A 127 -12.34 4.53 5.40
CA ASN A 127 -11.54 4.76 4.21
C ASN A 127 -12.38 4.70 2.93
N ALA A 128 -13.36 3.78 2.84
CA ALA A 128 -14.31 3.75 1.73
C ALA A 128 -15.16 5.03 1.69
N ARG A 129 -15.64 5.50 2.86
CA ARG A 129 -16.38 6.77 2.96
C ARG A 129 -15.53 7.98 2.59
N LEU A 130 -14.26 8.01 2.99
CA LEU A 130 -13.34 9.08 2.60
C LEU A 130 -13.24 9.23 1.08
N VAL A 131 -13.21 8.12 0.32
CA VAL A 131 -13.19 8.18 -1.15
C VAL A 131 -14.44 8.89 -1.68
N GLN A 132 -15.61 8.55 -1.14
CA GLN A 132 -16.89 9.16 -1.53
C GLN A 132 -16.94 10.65 -1.15
N ASP A 133 -16.56 10.99 0.09
CA ASP A 133 -16.58 12.36 0.58
C ASP A 133 -15.67 13.29 -0.26
N LEU A 134 -14.45 12.83 -0.58
CA LEU A 134 -13.50 13.58 -1.41
C LEU A 134 -14.03 13.78 -2.84
N HIS A 135 -14.62 12.74 -3.42
CA HIS A 135 -15.24 12.81 -4.73
C HIS A 135 -16.38 13.84 -4.76
N ASP A 136 -17.32 13.73 -3.84
CA ASP A 136 -18.52 14.57 -3.79
C ASP A 136 -18.17 16.03 -3.48
N GLU A 137 -17.22 16.27 -2.58
CA GLU A 137 -16.71 17.62 -2.31
C GLU A 137 -16.07 18.24 -3.55
N ALA A 138 -15.30 17.47 -4.32
CA ALA A 138 -14.68 17.95 -5.55
C ALA A 138 -15.73 18.29 -6.63
N LEU A 139 -16.76 17.45 -6.79
CA LEU A 139 -17.82 17.71 -7.76
C LEU A 139 -18.66 18.95 -7.41
N LYS A 140 -18.94 19.18 -6.12
CA LYS A 140 -19.63 20.41 -5.66
C LYS A 140 -18.86 21.68 -6.03
N LYS A 141 -17.53 21.64 -6.04
CA LYS A 141 -16.68 22.78 -6.44
C LYS A 141 -16.65 23.05 -7.94
N ILE A 142 -17.03 22.07 -8.77
CA ILE A 142 -17.04 22.21 -10.23
C ILE A 142 -18.43 22.60 -10.76
N GLY A 143 -19.50 22.22 -10.06
CA GLY A 143 -20.89 22.44 -10.47
C GLY A 143 -21.69 23.34 -9.53
N GLY A 144 -21.01 24.19 -8.76
CA GLY A 144 -21.61 25.30 -8.01
C GLY A 144 -21.53 26.60 -8.80
#